data_AF-X1F0I3-F1
#
_entry.id   AF-X1F0I3-F1
#
_cell.length_a   1.000
_cell.length_b   1.000
_cell.length_c   1.000
_cell.angle_alpha   90.00
_cell.angle_beta   90.00
_cell.angle_gamma   90.00
#
_symmetry.space_group_name_H-M   'P 1'
#
loop_
_entity.id
_entity.type
_entity.pdbx_description
1 polymer ?
#
loop_
_entity_poly.entity_id
_entity_poly.type
_entity_poly.pdbx_seq_one_letter_code
_entity_poly.pdbx_strand_id
1 'polypeptide(L)'
;AELLVSLYNRFGPTFVERLDGDFALCLATDSELILARDAVGLRPLFYGYKDGALYFASELKALLGLCAEVTELPPGHVYTQRQGLRPFKSWQYSAPEFDSPEEAARLLADLLRDAVEVRLKDGNVGGALLSGGLDSSIVAYLAKEFQPNLKTFTVGTGINDSEDLRRAREMVQYLGTEHYEYIYREREIEQVLPQVIYHLESFDEDCVCGAVANYFAARLAAQHTDGVLCGEGADEFLGGYHELKEARNEAEFLQLSEDLINNA
;
A
#
# COMPACT_ATOMS: atom_id res chain seq x y z
N ALA A 1 1.40 -17.95 -9.67
CA ALA A 1 0.43 -18.34 -10.73
C ALA A 1 -0.20 -19.72 -10.49
N GLU A 2 0.58 -20.80 -10.32
CA GLU A 2 0.05 -22.16 -10.14
C GLU A 2 -0.89 -22.33 -8.93
N LEU A 3 -0.59 -21.63 -7.82
CA LEU A 3 -1.47 -21.59 -6.64
C LEU A 3 -2.87 -21.08 -7.00
N LEU A 4 -2.97 -20.01 -7.78
CA LEU A 4 -4.26 -19.39 -8.14
C LEU A 4 -5.10 -20.34 -9.00
N VAL A 5 -4.47 -21.02 -9.97
CA VAL A 5 -5.14 -22.04 -10.80
C VAL A 5 -5.62 -23.20 -9.93
N SER A 6 -4.81 -23.65 -8.99
CA SER A 6 -5.17 -24.74 -8.07
C SER A 6 -6.35 -24.35 -7.15
N LEU A 7 -6.35 -23.12 -6.63
CA LEU A 7 -7.44 -22.60 -5.83
C LEU A 7 -8.73 -22.44 -6.66
N TYR A 8 -8.63 -21.93 -7.88
CA TYR A 8 -9.78 -21.86 -8.79
C TYR A 8 -10.35 -23.24 -9.11
N ASN A 9 -9.50 -24.22 -9.44
CA ASN A 9 -9.96 -25.59 -9.72
C ASN A 9 -10.69 -26.22 -8.52
N ARG A 10 -10.33 -25.83 -7.29
CA ARG A 10 -10.93 -26.36 -6.06
C ARG A 10 -12.20 -25.60 -5.62
N PHE A 11 -12.23 -24.28 -5.79
CA PHE A 11 -13.26 -23.41 -5.21
C PHE A 11 -14.09 -22.65 -6.27
N GLY A 12 -13.75 -22.76 -7.55
CA GLY A 12 -14.39 -22.01 -8.62
C GLY A 12 -14.19 -20.49 -8.45
N PRO A 13 -15.13 -19.66 -8.93
CA PRO A 13 -15.02 -18.19 -8.87
C PRO A 13 -14.97 -17.57 -7.47
N THR A 14 -15.17 -18.34 -6.38
CA THR A 14 -15.03 -17.84 -5.00
C THR A 14 -13.63 -18.05 -4.44
N PHE A 15 -12.68 -18.56 -5.22
CA PHE A 15 -11.30 -18.76 -4.78
C PHE A 15 -10.63 -17.49 -4.27
N VAL A 16 -11.04 -16.32 -4.78
CA VAL A 16 -10.53 -15.00 -4.37
C VAL A 16 -10.79 -14.70 -2.89
N GLU A 17 -11.85 -15.29 -2.30
CA GLU A 17 -12.19 -15.16 -0.87
C GLU A 17 -11.20 -15.90 0.05
N ARG A 18 -10.27 -16.68 -0.52
CA ARG A 18 -9.25 -17.44 0.20
C ARG A 18 -7.87 -16.83 0.09
N LEU A 19 -7.72 -15.77 -0.68
CA LEU A 19 -6.44 -15.08 -0.83
C LEU A 19 -6.24 -14.15 0.35
N ASP A 20 -5.06 -14.23 0.95
CA ASP A 20 -4.57 -13.31 1.96
C ASP A 20 -3.30 -12.66 1.39
N GLY A 21 -3.38 -11.36 1.13
CA GLY A 21 -2.34 -10.60 0.45
C GLY A 21 -2.89 -9.55 -0.51
N ASP A 22 -1.97 -8.82 -1.10
CA ASP A 22 -2.21 -7.76 -2.08
C ASP A 22 -2.17 -8.32 -3.50
N PHE A 23 -3.17 -7.99 -4.33
CA PHE A 23 -3.26 -8.54 -5.67
C PHE A 23 -4.20 -7.73 -6.56
N ALA A 24 -3.80 -7.62 -7.83
CA ALA A 24 -4.65 -7.33 -8.96
C ALA A 24 -4.45 -8.49 -9.93
N LEU A 25 -5.47 -9.31 -10.16
CA LEU A 25 -5.33 -10.53 -10.95
C LEU A 25 -6.35 -10.62 -12.06
N CYS A 26 -5.96 -11.36 -13.10
CA CYS A 26 -6.83 -11.84 -14.16
C CYS A 26 -6.65 -13.34 -14.31
N LEU A 27 -7.76 -14.08 -14.28
CA LEU A 27 -7.80 -15.51 -14.60
C LEU A 27 -8.66 -15.72 -15.84
N ALA A 28 -8.05 -16.23 -16.90
CA ALA A 28 -8.74 -16.65 -18.09
C ALA A 28 -9.05 -18.15 -18.03
N THR A 29 -10.29 -18.51 -18.35
CA THR A 29 -10.72 -19.89 -18.56
C THR A 29 -11.19 -20.06 -20.00
N ASP A 30 -11.50 -21.29 -20.40
CA ASP A 30 -12.09 -21.57 -21.72
C ASP A 30 -13.43 -20.84 -21.96
N SER A 31 -14.05 -20.30 -20.91
CA SER A 31 -15.45 -19.86 -20.96
C SER A 31 -15.72 -18.46 -20.38
N GLU A 32 -14.74 -17.85 -19.70
CA GLU A 32 -14.83 -16.50 -19.13
C GLU A 32 -13.47 -15.94 -18.68
N LEU A 33 -13.42 -14.61 -18.57
CA LEU A 33 -12.38 -13.86 -17.86
C LEU A 33 -12.88 -13.43 -16.48
N ILE A 34 -12.02 -13.55 -15.48
CA ILE A 34 -12.26 -13.15 -14.09
C ILE A 34 -11.20 -12.14 -13.69
N LEU A 35 -11.62 -10.93 -13.33
CA LEU A 35 -10.76 -9.90 -12.75
C LEU A 35 -11.04 -9.80 -11.25
N ALA A 36 -10.02 -9.68 -10.41
CA ALA A 36 -10.21 -9.47 -8.98
C ALA A 36 -9.13 -8.56 -8.39
N ARG A 37 -9.51 -7.76 -7.41
CA ARG A 37 -8.64 -6.85 -6.67
C ARG A 37 -8.70 -7.16 -5.18
N ASP A 38 -7.58 -7.02 -4.49
CA ASP A 38 -7.48 -7.28 -3.05
C ASP A 38 -8.43 -6.43 -2.21
N ALA A 39 -8.60 -6.83 -0.94
CA ALA A 39 -9.65 -6.33 -0.06
C ALA A 39 -9.56 -4.81 0.20
N VAL A 40 -8.37 -4.22 0.16
CA VAL A 40 -8.12 -2.81 0.47
C VAL A 40 -7.73 -1.99 -0.76
N GLY A 41 -7.46 -2.65 -1.89
CA GLY A 41 -7.15 -2.00 -3.16
C GLY A 41 -5.68 -1.62 -3.33
N LEU A 42 -4.77 -2.29 -2.64
CA LEU A 42 -3.33 -1.94 -2.66
C LEU A 42 -2.74 -2.05 -4.07
N ARG A 43 -3.21 -3.02 -4.87
CA ARG A 43 -2.82 -3.15 -6.28
C ARG A 43 -3.90 -2.58 -7.19
N PRO A 44 -3.60 -1.58 -8.04
CA PRO A 44 -4.59 -1.01 -8.95
C PRO A 44 -4.97 -1.98 -10.08
N LEU A 45 -6.23 -1.92 -10.50
CA LEU A 45 -6.74 -2.67 -11.64
C LEU A 45 -7.88 -1.89 -12.29
N PHE A 46 -7.73 -1.61 -13.57
CA PHE A 46 -8.72 -0.89 -14.38
C PHE A 46 -9.24 -1.78 -15.50
N TYR A 47 -10.47 -1.54 -15.93
CA TYR A 47 -11.07 -2.23 -17.06
C TYR A 47 -11.99 -1.32 -17.88
N GLY A 48 -12.20 -1.67 -19.14
CA GLY A 48 -13.05 -0.94 -20.07
C GLY A 48 -13.46 -1.79 -21.27
N TYR A 49 -14.33 -1.25 -22.11
CA TYR A 49 -14.86 -1.94 -23.28
C TYR A 49 -14.56 -1.20 -24.58
N LYS A 50 -14.27 -1.99 -25.63
CA LYS A 50 -14.20 -1.52 -27.01
C LYS A 50 -14.66 -2.61 -27.95
N ASP A 51 -15.59 -2.31 -28.85
CA ASP A 51 -16.12 -3.23 -29.86
C ASP A 51 -16.59 -4.59 -29.28
N GLY A 52 -17.16 -4.56 -28.07
CA GLY A 52 -17.61 -5.75 -27.34
C GLY A 52 -16.53 -6.57 -26.65
N ALA A 53 -15.24 -6.19 -26.79
CA ALA A 53 -14.13 -6.81 -26.08
C ALA A 53 -13.82 -6.08 -24.77
N LEU A 54 -13.49 -6.88 -23.74
CA LEU A 54 -13.02 -6.41 -22.43
C LEU A 54 -11.51 -6.14 -22.50
N TYR A 55 -11.09 -4.96 -22.07
CA TYR A 55 -9.70 -4.60 -21.85
C TYR A 55 -9.49 -4.32 -20.37
N PHE A 56 -8.30 -4.65 -19.87
CA PHE A 56 -7.93 -4.38 -18.48
C PHE A 56 -6.43 -4.13 -18.39
N ALA A 57 -6.02 -3.37 -17.38
CA ALA A 57 -4.63 -3.06 -17.11
C ALA A 57 -4.44 -2.65 -15.66
N SER A 58 -3.22 -2.78 -15.14
CA SER A 58 -2.87 -2.28 -13.81
C SER A 58 -2.86 -0.75 -13.73
N GLU A 59 -2.81 -0.08 -14.88
CA GLU A 59 -2.68 1.37 -14.98
C GLU A 59 -3.69 1.93 -16.00
N LEU A 60 -4.40 3.01 -15.63
CA LEU A 60 -5.41 3.67 -16.45
C LEU A 60 -4.85 4.10 -17.81
N LYS A 61 -3.62 4.62 -17.85
CA LYS A 61 -2.95 5.14 -19.04
C LYS A 61 -2.80 4.12 -20.17
N ALA A 62 -2.79 2.82 -19.85
CA ALA A 62 -2.76 1.76 -20.87
C ALA A 62 -4.09 1.61 -21.63
N LEU A 63 -5.19 2.11 -21.05
CA LEU A 63 -6.55 2.02 -21.61
C LEU A 63 -7.02 3.33 -22.24
N LEU A 64 -6.32 4.44 -21.99
CA LEU A 64 -6.65 5.75 -22.55
C LEU A 64 -6.61 5.76 -24.09
N GLY A 65 -7.68 6.27 -24.70
CA GLY A 65 -7.85 6.28 -26.16
C GLY A 65 -8.18 4.92 -26.78
N LEU A 66 -8.13 3.84 -26.00
CA LEU A 66 -8.57 2.51 -26.41
C LEU A 66 -10.03 2.28 -26.07
N CYS A 67 -10.40 2.50 -24.80
CA CYS A 67 -11.77 2.39 -24.31
C CYS A 67 -12.45 3.77 -24.24
N ALA A 68 -13.75 3.82 -24.53
CA ALA A 68 -14.53 5.05 -24.41
C ALA A 68 -14.71 5.45 -22.94
N GLU A 69 -14.92 4.46 -22.08
CA GLU A 69 -15.00 4.60 -20.64
C GLU A 69 -14.07 3.56 -19.99
N VAL A 70 -13.38 3.97 -18.94
CA VAL A 70 -12.52 3.12 -18.11
C VAL A 70 -13.00 3.22 -16.68
N THR A 71 -13.08 2.08 -16.01
CA THR A 71 -13.55 1.95 -14.63
C THR A 71 -12.44 1.30 -13.81
N GLU A 72 -12.16 1.87 -12.65
CA GLU A 72 -11.33 1.22 -11.64
C GLU A 72 -12.12 0.07 -11.01
N LEU A 73 -11.52 -1.11 -10.90
CA LEU A 73 -12.13 -2.23 -10.20
C LEU A 73 -12.09 -1.93 -8.69
N PRO A 74 -13.24 -1.84 -7.98
CA PRO A 74 -13.23 -1.47 -6.58
C PRO A 74 -12.48 -2.49 -5.70
N PRO A 75 -11.90 -2.06 -4.57
CA PRO A 75 -11.33 -2.95 -3.57
C PRO A 75 -12.32 -4.05 -3.13
N GLY A 76 -11.84 -5.28 -2.93
CA GLY A 76 -12.68 -6.39 -2.46
C GLY A 76 -13.73 -6.87 -3.48
N HIS A 77 -13.55 -6.55 -4.77
CA HIS A 77 -14.49 -6.96 -5.82
C HIS A 77 -13.88 -7.92 -6.83
N VAL A 78 -14.77 -8.72 -7.41
CA VAL A 78 -14.51 -9.58 -8.56
C VAL A 78 -15.44 -9.18 -9.70
N TYR A 79 -14.89 -9.10 -10.90
CA TYR A 79 -15.63 -8.88 -12.13
C TYR A 79 -15.58 -10.14 -13.00
N THR A 80 -16.74 -10.54 -13.54
CA THR A 80 -16.85 -11.60 -14.55
C THR A 80 -17.77 -11.16 -15.68
N GLN A 81 -17.56 -11.66 -16.90
CA GLN A 81 -18.44 -11.33 -18.04
C GLN A 81 -19.89 -11.80 -17.84
N ARG A 82 -20.12 -12.82 -17.01
CA ARG A 82 -21.45 -13.42 -16.78
C ARG A 82 -22.23 -12.76 -15.65
N GLN A 83 -21.55 -12.41 -14.56
CA GLN A 83 -22.19 -11.90 -13.34
C GLN A 83 -21.95 -10.41 -13.14
N GLY A 84 -21.11 -9.79 -13.99
CA GLY A 84 -20.68 -8.42 -13.81
C GLY A 84 -19.80 -8.27 -12.57
N LEU A 85 -19.84 -7.07 -12.00
CA LEU A 85 -19.12 -6.68 -10.80
C LEU A 85 -19.86 -7.16 -9.55
N ARG A 86 -19.14 -7.80 -8.63
CA ARG A 86 -19.69 -8.22 -7.32
C ARG A 86 -18.61 -8.13 -6.23
N PRO A 87 -18.98 -7.74 -5.01
CA PRO A 87 -18.07 -7.87 -3.87
C PRO A 87 -17.83 -9.37 -3.57
N PHE A 88 -16.64 -9.71 -3.12
CA PHE A 88 -16.37 -11.03 -2.55
C PHE A 88 -16.28 -10.92 -1.03
N LYS A 89 -16.52 -12.03 -0.33
CA LYS A 89 -16.39 -12.04 1.12
C LYS A 89 -14.91 -12.00 1.50
N SER A 90 -14.41 -10.84 1.89
CA SER A 90 -13.10 -10.70 2.50
C SER A 90 -13.07 -11.40 3.86
N TRP A 91 -11.86 -11.72 4.33
CA TRP A 91 -11.63 -12.18 5.69
C TRP A 91 -12.22 -11.15 6.66
N GLN A 92 -13.13 -11.61 7.52
CA GLN A 92 -13.58 -10.80 8.64
C GLN A 92 -12.50 -10.90 9.71
N TYR A 93 -11.65 -9.89 9.79
CA TYR A 93 -10.69 -9.77 10.88
C TYR A 93 -11.47 -9.37 12.13
N SER A 94 -11.61 -10.30 13.08
CA SER A 94 -12.03 -9.95 14.43
C SER A 94 -10.80 -9.48 15.20
N ALA A 95 -10.84 -8.26 15.71
CA ALA A 95 -9.86 -7.84 16.71
C ALA A 95 -9.91 -8.85 17.87
N PRO A 96 -8.77 -9.37 18.34
CA PRO A 96 -8.75 -10.17 19.55
C PRO A 96 -9.35 -9.38 20.71
N GLU A 97 -10.12 -10.05 21.56
CA GLU A 97 -10.57 -9.43 22.81
C GLU A 97 -9.35 -9.16 23.71
N PHE A 98 -9.38 -8.04 24.42
CA PHE A 98 -8.33 -7.62 25.35
C PHE A 98 -8.94 -6.97 26.58
N ASP A 99 -8.32 -7.16 27.74
CA ASP A 99 -8.83 -6.68 29.02
C ASP A 99 -8.14 -5.37 29.49
N SER A 100 -7.05 -4.98 28.83
CA SER A 100 -6.26 -3.79 29.20
C SER A 100 -5.53 -3.14 28.01
N PRO A 101 -5.19 -1.84 28.08
CA PRO A 101 -4.36 -1.17 27.07
C PRO A 101 -2.99 -1.84 26.88
N GLU A 102 -2.37 -2.33 27.95
CA GLU A 102 -1.09 -3.03 27.88
C GLU A 102 -1.20 -4.37 27.14
N GLU A 103 -2.33 -5.07 27.29
CA GLU A 103 -2.61 -6.29 26.53
C GLU A 103 -2.90 -6.00 25.07
N ALA A 104 -3.72 -4.99 24.77
CA ALA A 104 -3.96 -4.54 23.41
C ALA A 104 -2.66 -4.18 22.69
N ALA A 105 -1.75 -3.47 23.37
CA ALA A 105 -0.45 -3.10 22.82
C ALA A 105 0.44 -4.32 22.52
N ARG A 106 0.44 -5.35 23.39
CA ARG A 106 1.18 -6.59 23.14
C ARG A 106 0.60 -7.35 21.94
N LEU A 107 -0.72 -7.51 21.90
CA LEU A 107 -1.40 -8.19 20.80
C LEU A 107 -1.16 -7.50 19.46
N LEU A 108 -1.22 -6.16 19.44
CA LEU A 108 -0.91 -5.38 18.24
C LEU A 108 0.54 -5.58 17.80
N ALA A 109 1.48 -5.56 18.74
CA ALA A 109 2.90 -5.77 18.44
C ALA A 109 3.17 -7.17 17.85
N ASP A 110 2.52 -8.21 18.39
CA ASP A 110 2.63 -9.58 17.90
C ASP A 110 2.01 -9.73 16.50
N LEU A 111 0.82 -9.18 16.27
CA LEU A 111 0.17 -9.19 14.96
C LEU A 111 0.97 -8.44 13.89
N LEU A 112 1.55 -7.29 14.25
CA LEU A 112 2.38 -6.51 13.33
C LEU A 112 3.70 -7.23 13.02
N ARG A 113 4.30 -7.88 14.02
CA ARG A 113 5.48 -8.74 13.86
C ARG A 113 5.20 -9.87 12.87
N ASP A 114 4.07 -10.58 13.01
CA ASP A 114 3.66 -11.64 12.10
C ASP A 114 3.40 -11.11 10.67
N ALA A 115 2.74 -9.94 10.57
CA ALA A 115 2.46 -9.31 9.29
C ALA A 115 3.74 -8.91 8.53
N VAL A 116 4.77 -8.44 9.24
CA VAL A 116 6.09 -8.12 8.68
C VAL A 116 6.83 -9.41 8.29
N GLU A 117 6.83 -10.43 9.14
CA GLU A 117 7.49 -11.71 8.85
C GLU A 117 6.97 -12.31 7.53
N VAL A 118 5.64 -12.38 7.37
CA VAL A 118 5.02 -12.96 6.16
C VAL A 118 5.43 -12.22 4.89
N ARG A 119 5.56 -10.88 4.95
CA ARG A 119 5.96 -10.05 3.80
C ARG A 119 7.44 -10.16 3.43
N LEU A 120 8.28 -10.68 4.33
CA LEU A 120 9.71 -10.91 4.07
C LEU A 120 10.02 -12.34 3.61
N LYS A 121 9.08 -13.30 3.78
CA LYS A 121 9.32 -14.74 3.56
C LYS A 121 9.73 -15.12 2.13
N ASP A 122 9.29 -14.37 1.13
CA ASP A 122 9.57 -14.69 -0.28
C ASP A 122 10.93 -14.17 -0.77
N GLY A 123 11.61 -13.34 0.03
CA GLY A 123 12.91 -12.76 -0.28
C GLY A 123 12.88 -11.62 -1.31
N ASN A 124 11.70 -11.19 -1.77
CA ASN A 124 11.57 -10.10 -2.74
C ASN A 124 11.72 -8.71 -2.10
N VAL A 125 11.57 -8.62 -0.77
CA VAL A 125 11.65 -7.38 0.00
C VAL A 125 13.02 -7.27 0.68
N GLY A 126 13.89 -6.43 0.11
CA GLY A 126 15.27 -6.24 0.57
C GLY A 126 15.46 -5.07 1.53
N GLY A 127 14.47 -4.19 1.70
CA GLY A 127 14.62 -3.01 2.56
C GLY A 127 13.33 -2.41 3.09
N ALA A 128 13.46 -1.28 3.78
CA ALA A 128 12.35 -0.52 4.35
C ALA A 128 12.56 0.99 4.13
N LEU A 129 11.48 1.71 3.88
CA LEU A 129 11.47 3.17 3.91
C LEU A 129 11.50 3.63 5.36
N LEU A 130 12.29 4.66 5.65
CA LEU A 130 12.48 5.20 6.98
C LEU A 130 12.34 6.73 6.93
N SER A 131 11.17 7.24 7.30
CA SER A 131 10.89 8.68 7.30
C SER A 131 11.35 9.37 8.59
N GLY A 132 11.63 8.62 9.65
CA GLY A 132 11.84 9.18 11.00
C GLY A 132 10.54 9.33 11.81
N GLY A 133 9.40 9.02 11.20
CA GLY A 133 8.12 8.83 11.87
C GLY A 133 8.06 7.52 12.66
N LEU A 134 7.04 7.38 13.51
CA LEU A 134 6.86 6.22 14.37
C LEU A 134 6.61 4.95 13.54
N ASP A 135 5.76 5.02 12.53
CA ASP A 135 5.25 3.85 11.80
C ASP A 135 6.35 3.20 10.97
N SER A 136 7.07 4.01 10.18
CA SER A 136 8.22 3.54 9.41
C SER A 136 9.35 3.02 10.30
N SER A 137 9.54 3.60 11.48
CA SER A 137 10.53 3.12 12.46
C SER A 137 10.17 1.76 13.05
N ILE A 138 8.89 1.53 13.39
CA ILE A 138 8.41 0.25 13.89
C ILE A 138 8.53 -0.83 12.81
N VAL A 139 8.10 -0.53 11.58
CA VAL A 139 8.22 -1.47 10.45
C VAL A 139 9.68 -1.83 10.19
N ALA A 140 10.60 -0.86 10.17
CA ALA A 140 12.03 -1.10 9.99
C ALA A 140 12.64 -1.91 11.14
N TYR A 141 12.22 -1.64 12.39
CA TYR A 141 12.64 -2.40 13.57
C TYR A 141 12.23 -3.87 13.47
N LEU A 142 10.95 -4.14 13.21
CA LEU A 142 10.43 -5.51 13.08
C LEU A 142 11.08 -6.23 11.89
N ALA A 143 11.25 -5.54 10.77
CA ALA A 143 11.88 -6.13 9.60
C ALA A 143 13.35 -6.53 9.86
N LYS A 144 14.08 -5.74 10.65
CA LYS A 144 15.47 -6.03 11.03
C LYS A 144 15.59 -7.30 11.89
N GLU A 145 14.57 -7.63 12.69
CA GLU A 145 14.56 -8.87 13.48
C GLU A 145 14.58 -10.12 12.59
N PHE A 146 13.88 -10.09 11.45
CA PHE A 146 13.81 -11.20 10.51
C PHE A 146 14.86 -11.15 9.39
N GLN A 147 15.35 -9.95 9.06
CA GLN A 147 16.31 -9.72 7.98
C GLN A 147 17.52 -8.92 8.48
N PRO A 148 18.58 -9.58 8.98
CA PRO A 148 19.77 -8.91 9.51
C PRO A 148 20.48 -7.98 8.51
N ASN A 149 20.36 -8.24 7.21
CA ASN A 149 20.95 -7.43 6.12
C ASN A 149 19.96 -6.41 5.53
N LEU A 150 18.91 -6.03 6.27
CA LEU A 150 17.92 -5.04 5.83
C LEU A 150 18.61 -3.71 5.48
N LYS A 151 18.30 -3.20 4.28
CA LYS A 151 18.66 -1.85 3.85
C LYS A 151 17.56 -0.86 4.21
N THR A 152 17.93 0.36 4.57
CA THR A 152 16.96 1.43 4.86
C THR A 152 17.15 2.60 3.93
N PHE A 153 16.04 3.24 3.55
CA PHE A 153 16.02 4.33 2.58
C PHE A 153 15.28 5.53 3.16
N THR A 154 15.92 6.69 3.13
CA THR A 154 15.32 7.97 3.54
C THR A 154 15.43 8.96 2.41
N VAL A 155 14.37 9.72 2.19
CA VAL A 155 14.38 10.87 1.28
C VAL A 155 13.89 12.11 2.00
N GLY A 156 14.38 13.27 1.58
CA GLY A 156 13.98 14.54 2.17
C GLY A 156 14.20 15.71 1.22
N THR A 157 13.61 16.85 1.56
CA THR A 157 13.78 18.09 0.79
C THR A 157 14.95 18.90 1.32
N GLY A 158 15.57 19.72 0.45
CA GLY A 158 16.82 20.49 0.65
C GLY A 158 16.93 21.50 1.80
N ILE A 159 16.18 21.33 2.89
CA ILE A 159 16.46 21.98 4.18
C ILE A 159 17.39 21.02 4.96
N ASN A 160 18.65 21.42 5.12
CA ASN A 160 19.60 20.72 5.99
C ASN A 160 18.94 20.43 7.35
N ASP A 161 18.97 19.17 7.79
CA ASP A 161 18.54 18.75 9.14
C ASP A 161 17.05 19.04 9.47
N SER A 162 16.13 18.58 8.62
CA SER A 162 14.76 18.40 9.10
C SER A 162 14.75 17.46 10.31
N GLU A 163 13.78 17.66 11.21
CA GLU A 163 13.66 16.82 12.40
C GLU A 163 13.45 15.35 12.04
N ASP A 164 12.73 15.09 10.95
CA ASP A 164 12.48 13.76 10.40
C ASP A 164 13.77 13.07 9.95
N LEU A 165 14.65 13.76 9.21
CA LEU A 165 15.96 13.21 8.81
C LEU A 165 16.83 12.89 10.02
N ARG A 166 16.80 13.76 11.04
CA ARG A 166 17.53 13.51 12.29
C ARG A 166 17.02 12.24 12.99
N ARG A 167 15.70 12.11 13.15
CA ARG A 167 15.07 10.92 13.75
C ARG A 167 15.33 9.65 12.94
N ALA A 168 15.29 9.75 11.61
CA ALA A 168 15.65 8.63 10.73
C ALA A 168 17.10 8.19 10.96
N ARG A 169 18.06 9.13 11.02
CA ARG A 169 19.47 8.82 11.30
C ARG A 169 19.69 8.25 12.70
N GLU A 170 18.98 8.73 13.72
CA GLU A 170 18.99 8.14 15.07
C GLU A 170 18.53 6.67 15.02
N MET A 171 17.46 6.38 14.27
CA MET A 171 16.96 5.02 14.11
C MET A 171 17.90 4.14 13.28
N VAL A 172 18.57 4.68 12.27
CA VAL A 172 19.64 3.99 11.51
C VAL A 172 20.78 3.58 12.45
N GLN A 173 21.22 4.48 13.32
CA GLN A 173 22.26 4.18 14.31
C GLN A 173 21.83 3.10 15.29
N TYR A 174 20.57 3.16 15.76
CA TYR A 174 20.00 2.15 16.65
C TYR A 174 19.93 0.77 15.99
N LEU A 175 19.43 0.70 14.75
CA LEU A 175 19.25 -0.57 14.04
C LEU A 175 20.54 -1.13 13.42
N GLY A 176 21.55 -0.29 13.19
CA GLY A 176 22.77 -0.68 12.47
C GLY A 176 22.46 -1.20 11.06
N THR A 177 21.64 -0.47 10.31
CA THR A 177 21.28 -0.83 8.93
C THR A 177 22.23 -0.21 7.92
N GLU A 178 22.37 -0.87 6.76
CA GLU A 178 22.98 -0.26 5.59
C GLU A 178 22.00 0.79 5.06
N HIS A 179 22.35 2.07 5.19
CA HIS A 179 21.43 3.17 5.00
C HIS A 179 21.77 4.03 3.78
N TYR A 180 20.72 4.42 3.05
CA TYR A 180 20.79 5.27 1.87
C TYR A 180 19.89 6.49 2.05
N GLU A 181 20.45 7.68 1.90
CA GLU A 181 19.75 8.95 2.03
C GLU A 181 19.81 9.73 0.72
N TYR A 182 18.69 10.30 0.28
CA TYR A 182 18.63 11.20 -0.88
C TYR A 182 17.89 12.50 -0.56
N ILE A 183 18.61 13.61 -0.65
CA ILE A 183 18.06 14.95 -0.43
C ILE A 183 17.83 15.63 -1.77
N TYR A 184 16.57 15.77 -2.18
CA TYR A 184 16.18 16.40 -3.43
C TYR A 184 15.86 17.89 -3.24
N ARG A 185 16.09 18.66 -4.31
CA ARG A 185 15.85 20.11 -4.35
C ARG A 185 14.57 20.45 -5.09
N GLU A 186 14.06 21.66 -4.85
CA GLU A 186 12.87 22.21 -5.53
C GLU A 186 12.94 22.08 -7.06
N ARG A 187 14.09 22.38 -7.66
CA ARG A 187 14.30 22.21 -9.11
C ARG A 187 14.09 20.78 -9.60
N GLU A 188 14.43 19.78 -8.78
CA GLU A 188 14.20 18.38 -9.13
C GLU A 188 12.72 18.02 -9.01
N ILE A 189 12.00 18.60 -8.04
CA ILE A 189 10.54 18.46 -7.91
C ILE A 189 9.88 18.94 -9.21
N GLU A 190 10.20 20.15 -9.67
CA GLU A 190 9.66 20.70 -10.93
C GLU A 190 9.93 19.79 -12.14
N GLN A 191 11.09 19.12 -12.16
CA GLN A 191 11.49 18.24 -13.26
C GLN A 191 10.76 16.90 -13.25
N VAL A 192 10.53 16.32 -12.07
CA VAL A 192 9.87 15.02 -11.94
C VAL A 192 8.35 15.12 -11.90
N LEU A 193 7.78 16.28 -11.59
CA LEU A 193 6.34 16.47 -11.41
C LEU A 193 5.50 15.90 -12.58
N PRO A 194 5.85 16.12 -13.87
CA PRO A 194 5.11 15.50 -14.97
C PRO A 194 5.16 13.97 -14.96
N GLN A 195 6.29 13.39 -14.55
CA GLN A 195 6.45 11.93 -14.44
C GLN A 195 5.69 11.38 -13.25
N VAL A 196 5.70 12.09 -12.12
CA VAL A 196 4.93 11.72 -10.92
C VAL A 196 3.44 11.68 -11.24
N ILE A 197 2.90 12.75 -11.84
CA ILE A 197 1.49 12.79 -12.24
C ILE A 197 1.17 11.68 -13.26
N TYR A 198 2.07 11.43 -14.22
CA TYR A 198 1.89 10.36 -15.20
C TYR A 198 1.83 8.96 -14.58
N HIS A 199 2.62 8.69 -13.54
CA HIS A 199 2.61 7.40 -12.83
C HIS A 199 1.50 7.28 -11.79
N LEU A 200 1.19 8.38 -11.10
CA LEU A 200 0.13 8.46 -10.09
C LEU A 200 -1.26 8.37 -10.73
N GLU A 201 -1.43 8.91 -11.94
CA GLU A 201 -2.71 8.98 -12.66
C GLU A 201 -3.78 9.80 -11.92
N SER A 202 -3.36 10.65 -10.99
CA SER A 202 -4.20 11.59 -10.25
C SER A 202 -3.63 13.01 -10.35
N PHE A 203 -4.53 13.99 -10.23
CA PHE A 203 -4.22 15.42 -10.14
C PHE A 203 -4.50 15.99 -8.76
N ASP A 204 -4.93 15.15 -7.81
CA ASP A 204 -5.18 15.56 -6.43
C ASP A 204 -3.90 16.12 -5.79
N GLU A 205 -4.01 17.30 -5.16
CA GLU A 205 -2.85 18.06 -4.67
C GLU A 205 -2.10 17.31 -3.58
N ASP A 206 -2.81 16.76 -2.61
CA ASP A 206 -2.23 16.05 -1.46
C ASP A 206 -1.57 14.74 -1.91
N CYS A 207 -2.23 13.99 -2.79
CA CYS A 207 -1.67 12.79 -3.40
C CYS A 207 -0.39 13.09 -4.19
N VAL A 208 -0.40 14.16 -5.01
CA VAL A 208 0.76 14.55 -5.83
C VAL A 208 1.93 14.96 -4.94
N CYS A 209 1.70 15.70 -3.87
CA CYS A 209 2.74 16.12 -2.93
C CYS A 209 3.43 14.91 -2.29
N GLY A 210 2.66 13.95 -1.76
CA GLY A 210 3.21 12.70 -1.22
C GLY A 210 3.92 11.84 -2.26
N ALA A 211 3.34 11.74 -3.47
CA ALA A 211 3.89 10.92 -4.55
C ALA A 211 5.26 11.39 -5.05
N VAL A 212 5.58 12.69 -4.95
CA VAL A 212 6.94 13.18 -5.27
C VAL A 212 7.98 12.55 -4.35
N ALA A 213 7.73 12.52 -3.03
CA ALA A 213 8.64 11.90 -2.07
C ALA A 213 8.77 10.39 -2.34
N ASN A 214 7.63 9.71 -2.54
CA ASN A 214 7.59 8.28 -2.86
C ASN A 214 8.32 7.95 -4.16
N TYR A 215 8.24 8.82 -5.18
CA TYR A 215 8.98 8.67 -6.43
C TYR A 215 10.50 8.69 -6.21
N PHE A 216 11.02 9.65 -5.44
CA PHE A 216 12.44 9.69 -5.12
C PHE A 216 12.87 8.49 -4.25
N ALA A 217 12.03 8.09 -3.29
CA ALA A 217 12.28 6.94 -2.42
C ALA A 217 12.34 5.64 -3.22
N ALA A 218 11.37 5.40 -4.11
CA ALA A 218 11.33 4.24 -4.99
C ALA A 218 12.54 4.23 -5.95
N ARG A 219 12.90 5.39 -6.52
CA ARG A 219 14.08 5.53 -7.40
C ARG A 219 15.39 5.25 -6.70
N LEU A 220 15.49 5.59 -5.41
CA LEU A 220 16.65 5.26 -4.57
C LEU A 220 16.66 3.76 -4.25
N ALA A 221 15.54 3.22 -3.75
CA ALA A 221 15.42 1.82 -3.35
C ALA A 221 15.67 0.84 -4.52
N ALA A 222 15.17 1.16 -5.71
CA ALA A 222 15.32 0.33 -6.91
C ALA A 222 16.78 0.12 -7.36
N GLN A 223 17.73 0.91 -6.85
CA GLN A 223 19.17 0.70 -7.10
C GLN A 223 19.75 -0.43 -6.24
N HIS A 224 19.00 -0.90 -5.23
CA HIS A 224 19.51 -1.78 -4.18
C HIS A 224 18.59 -2.97 -3.83
N THR A 225 17.30 -2.89 -4.16
CA THR A 225 16.29 -3.92 -3.85
C THR A 225 15.09 -3.84 -4.81
N ASP A 226 14.43 -4.96 -5.04
CA ASP A 226 13.20 -5.06 -5.84
C ASP A 226 11.94 -4.69 -5.05
N GLY A 227 12.01 -4.72 -3.71
CA GLY A 227 10.89 -4.42 -2.82
C GLY A 227 11.31 -3.74 -1.53
N VAL A 228 10.42 -2.89 -1.01
CA VAL A 228 10.57 -2.23 0.29
C VAL A 228 9.27 -2.31 1.10
N LEU A 229 9.39 -2.34 2.42
CA LEU A 229 8.27 -2.07 3.32
C LEU A 229 8.11 -0.56 3.56
N CYS A 230 6.87 -0.11 3.70
CA CYS A 230 6.53 1.24 4.14
C CYS A 230 5.61 1.19 5.38
N GLY A 231 5.46 2.33 6.07
CA GLY A 231 4.56 2.49 7.21
C GLY A 231 3.21 3.12 6.84
N GLU A 232 2.87 3.18 5.55
CA GLU A 232 1.59 3.74 5.08
C GLU A 232 0.40 2.88 5.57
N GLY A 233 -0.74 3.52 5.82
CA GLY A 233 -1.94 2.85 6.36
C GLY A 233 -2.05 2.86 7.88
N ALA A 234 -0.97 3.22 8.59
CA ALA A 234 -0.96 3.22 10.06
C ALA A 234 -1.86 4.32 10.64
N ASP A 235 -1.83 5.53 10.07
CA ASP A 235 -2.63 6.66 10.54
C ASP A 235 -4.14 6.43 10.30
N GLU A 236 -4.51 5.83 9.17
CA GLU A 236 -5.89 5.44 8.84
C GLU A 236 -6.39 4.35 9.80
N PHE A 237 -5.54 3.38 10.11
CA PHE A 237 -5.93 2.24 10.94
C PHE A 237 -5.99 2.58 12.43
N LEU A 238 -5.07 3.42 12.92
CA LEU A 238 -4.92 3.75 14.35
C LEU A 238 -5.42 5.14 14.74
N GLY A 239 -5.94 5.92 13.79
CA GLY A 239 -6.41 7.28 14.02
C GLY A 239 -5.27 8.26 14.33
N GLY A 240 -4.15 8.13 13.61
CA GLY A 240 -2.91 8.87 13.88
C GLY A 240 -2.92 10.34 13.41
N TYR A 241 -3.87 10.70 12.52
CA TYR A 241 -4.10 12.05 12.04
C TYR A 241 -4.32 13.06 13.17
N HIS A 242 -3.82 14.29 12.99
CA HIS A 242 -3.86 15.30 14.04
C HIS A 242 -5.29 15.73 14.37
N GLU A 243 -6.15 15.81 13.37
CA GLU A 243 -7.57 16.14 13.44
C GLU A 243 -8.32 15.13 14.31
N LEU A 244 -8.01 13.84 14.17
CA LEU A 244 -8.64 12.77 14.95
C LEU A 244 -8.28 12.83 16.44
N LYS A 245 -7.12 13.40 16.78
CA LYS A 245 -6.69 13.61 18.18
C LYS A 245 -7.50 14.69 18.90
N GLU A 246 -8.23 15.53 18.17
CA GLU A 246 -9.10 16.56 18.74
C GLU A 246 -10.47 16.01 19.17
N ALA A 247 -10.81 14.78 18.75
CA ALA A 247 -12.07 14.15 19.09
C ALA A 247 -12.20 13.93 20.60
N ARG A 248 -13.32 14.38 21.20
CA ARG A 248 -13.56 14.27 22.64
C ARG A 248 -14.33 13.00 23.02
N ASN A 249 -14.94 12.34 22.04
CA ASN A 249 -15.74 11.14 22.21
C ASN A 249 -15.81 10.35 20.89
N GLU A 250 -16.31 9.12 20.97
CA GLU A 250 -16.42 8.18 19.85
C GLU A 250 -17.25 8.73 18.68
N ALA A 251 -18.36 9.43 18.95
CA ALA A 251 -19.19 9.96 17.88
C ALA A 251 -18.49 11.09 17.10
N GLU A 252 -17.75 11.96 17.80
CA GLU A 252 -16.93 13.00 17.17
C GLU A 252 -15.77 12.40 16.38
N PHE A 253 -15.14 11.34 16.89
CA PHE A 253 -14.09 10.61 16.17
C PHE A 253 -14.60 9.99 14.87
N LEU A 254 -15.78 9.33 14.91
CA LEU A 254 -16.41 8.74 13.73
C LEU A 254 -16.79 9.80 12.70
N GLN A 255 -17.33 10.94 13.13
CA GLN A 255 -17.67 12.03 12.22
C GLN A 255 -16.43 12.61 11.54
N LEU A 256 -15.36 12.89 12.31
CA LEU A 256 -14.11 13.40 11.75
C LEU A 256 -13.47 12.39 10.79
N SER A 257 -13.60 11.09 11.09
CA SER A 257 -13.14 10.03 10.18
C SER A 257 -13.94 10.03 8.87
N GLU A 258 -15.27 10.15 8.93
CA GLU A 258 -16.11 10.27 7.73
C GLU A 258 -15.78 11.54 6.93
N ASP A 259 -15.53 12.65 7.59
CA ASP A 259 -15.17 13.91 6.94
C ASP A 259 -13.81 13.79 6.23
N LEU A 260 -12.82 13.12 6.82
CA LEU A 260 -11.54 12.84 6.16
C LEU A 260 -11.71 11.94 4.94
N ILE A 261 -12.52 10.88 5.04
CA ILE A 261 -12.77 9.95 3.93
C ILE A 261 -13.48 10.64 2.76
N ASN A 262 -14.43 11.54 3.04
CA ASN A 262 -15.22 12.20 1.99
C ASN A 262 -14.54 13.43 1.37
N ASN A 263 -13.49 13.95 2.00
CA ASN A 263 -12.71 15.08 1.51
C ASN A 263 -11.39 14.66 0.82
N ALA A 264 -11.04 13.37 0.86
CA ALA A 264 -9.96 12.75 0.08
C ALA A 264 -10.46 12.26 -1.29
#